data_AF-A0A950HF14-F1
#
_entry.id   AF-A0A950HF14-F1
#
_cell.length_a   1.000
_cell.length_b   1.000
_cell.length_c   1.000
_cell.angle_alpha   90.00
_cell.angle_beta   90.00
_cell.angle_gamma   90.00
#
_symmetry.space_group_name_H-M   'P 1'
#
loop_
_entity.id
_entity.type
_entity.pdbx_description
1 polymer ?
#
loop_
_entity_poly.entity_id
_entity_poly.type
_entity_poly.pdbx_seq_one_letter_code
_entity_poly.pdbx_strand_id
1 'polypeptide(L)'
;MPAGRRRGPGFLTDRKARPSVALVDVDSPTGKARLSYRRAAELFRAHTTGMPGGPFTLPQPRHSALTHAAEAGASTPMLMALSGHTSVRSLATYARVSAEALGKWGRLCRTLMHHRRRLSTPTCITTRSTLLHMTSMNGEQQCRRRI
;
A
#
# COMPACT_ATOMS: atom_id res chain seq x y z
N MET A 1 11.81 23.40 13.21
CA MET A 1 12.05 22.61 11.97
C MET A 1 13.51 22.16 11.98
N PRO A 2 13.86 20.89 11.70
CA PRO A 2 15.27 20.51 11.64
C PRO A 2 15.90 21.18 10.41
N ALA A 3 16.67 22.24 10.65
CA ALA A 3 17.28 23.06 9.63
C ALA A 3 18.31 22.25 8.82
N GLY A 4 18.10 22.12 7.51
CA GLY A 4 19.14 21.79 6.52
C GLY A 4 19.81 20.42 6.60
N ARG A 5 19.45 19.53 7.55
CA ARG A 5 20.11 18.22 7.67
C ARG A 5 19.61 17.26 6.58
N ARG A 6 20.54 16.80 5.73
CA ARG A 6 20.26 15.82 4.66
C ARG A 6 20.58 14.37 5.05
N ARG A 7 21.27 14.14 6.17
CA ARG A 7 21.78 12.82 6.61
C ARG A 7 21.72 12.68 8.12
N GLY A 8 21.61 11.44 8.62
CA GLY A 8 21.58 11.11 10.04
C GLY A 8 20.23 11.37 10.73
N PRO A 9 20.12 11.11 12.05
CA PRO A 9 18.87 11.25 12.79
C PRO A 9 18.35 12.70 12.79
N GLY A 10 17.06 12.88 12.54
CA GLY A 10 16.45 14.21 12.43
C GLY A 10 16.28 14.95 13.77
N PHE A 11 16.16 14.20 14.87
CA PHE A 11 16.05 14.75 16.22
C PHE A 11 17.22 14.27 17.07
N LEU A 12 17.98 15.23 17.60
CA LEU A 12 19.20 14.97 18.37
C LEU A 12 19.06 15.54 19.78
N THR A 13 19.85 15.00 20.70
CA THR A 13 20.02 15.55 22.04
C THR A 13 20.86 16.83 22.01
N ASP A 14 20.67 17.70 22.99
CA ASP A 14 21.50 18.91 23.11
C ASP A 14 22.95 18.58 23.50
N ARG A 15 23.12 17.55 24.33
CA ARG A 15 24.43 17.06 24.82
C ARG A 15 24.98 15.95 23.93
N LYS A 16 26.31 15.75 23.98
CA LYS A 16 26.98 14.62 23.31
C LYS A 16 26.48 13.28 23.85
N ALA A 17 26.49 12.28 22.98
CA ALA A 17 26.12 10.91 23.34
C ALA A 17 27.04 10.38 24.44
N ARG A 18 26.46 9.61 25.37
CA ARG A 18 27.25 8.85 26.34
C ARG A 18 27.93 7.67 25.60
N PRO A 19 29.09 7.19 26.06
CA PRO A 19 29.76 6.04 25.44
C PRO A 19 28.91 4.76 25.38
N SER A 20 27.88 4.66 26.22
CA SER A 20 26.95 3.52 26.25
C SER A 20 25.88 3.53 25.15
N VAL A 21 25.74 4.62 24.39
CA VAL A 21 24.74 4.72 23.32
C VAL A 21 25.22 3.94 22.11
N ALA A 22 24.34 3.14 21.51
CA ALA A 22 24.65 2.39 20.31
C ALA A 22 25.10 3.33 19.18
N LEU A 23 26.18 2.98 18.48
CA LEU A 23 26.77 3.81 17.42
C LEU A 23 25.77 4.16 16.30
N VAL A 24 24.79 3.28 16.05
CA VAL A 24 23.70 3.51 15.08
C VAL A 24 22.79 4.68 15.45
N ASP A 25 22.67 4.98 16.74
CA ASP A 25 21.89 6.10 17.26
C ASP A 25 22.74 7.35 17.50
N VAL A 26 24.04 7.33 17.17
CA VAL A 26 24.93 8.48 17.28
C VAL A 26 25.12 9.13 15.91
N ASP A 27 24.89 10.43 15.84
CA ASP A 27 25.17 11.21 14.65
C ASP A 27 26.68 11.44 14.50
N SER A 28 27.31 10.81 13.50
CA SER A 28 28.76 10.88 13.27
C SER A 28 29.34 12.32 13.22
N PRO A 29 28.72 13.31 12.55
CA PRO A 29 29.30 14.66 12.48
C PRO A 29 29.17 15.47 13.78
N THR A 30 28.15 15.25 14.61
CA THR A 30 27.94 16.04 15.84
C THR A 30 28.29 15.30 17.12
N GLY A 31 28.42 13.98 17.08
CA GLY A 31 28.59 13.11 18.24
C GLY A 31 27.39 13.12 19.19
N LYS A 32 26.23 13.61 18.74
CA LYS A 32 24.99 13.68 19.52
C LYS A 32 24.17 12.42 19.34
N ALA A 33 23.43 12.05 20.38
CA ALA A 33 22.55 10.90 20.32
C ALA A 33 21.21 11.27 19.66
N ARG A 34 20.60 10.29 18.99
CA ARG A 34 19.21 10.32 18.55
C ARG A 34 18.30 10.50 19.77
N LEU A 35 17.33 11.38 19.63
CA LEU A 35 16.32 11.59 20.66
C LEU A 35 15.31 10.43 20.66
N SER A 36 14.87 10.02 21.86
CA SER A 36 13.78 9.04 21.96
C SER A 36 12.51 9.58 21.29
N TYR A 37 11.69 8.68 20.72
CA TYR A 37 10.47 9.08 20.02
C TYR A 37 9.55 9.93 20.90
N ARG A 38 9.34 9.52 22.16
CA ARG A 38 8.49 10.25 23.11
C ARG A 38 8.99 11.67 23.33
N ARG A 39 10.29 11.84 23.59
CA ARG A 39 10.88 13.16 23.84
C ARG A 39 10.88 14.03 22.59
N ALA A 40 11.09 13.44 21.42
CA ALA A 40 10.96 14.14 20.15
C ALA A 40 9.53 14.62 19.92
N ALA A 41 8.52 13.80 20.25
CA ALA A 41 7.11 14.17 20.12
C ALA A 41 6.73 15.31 21.06
N GLU A 42 7.18 15.26 22.31
CA GLU A 42 6.96 16.34 23.30
C GLU A 42 7.56 17.67 22.82
N LEU A 43 8.84 17.67 22.44
CA LEU A 43 9.51 18.89 21.96
C LEU A 43 8.88 19.41 20.67
N PHE A 44 8.54 18.52 19.73
CA PHE A 44 7.90 18.91 18.48
C PHE A 44 6.54 19.58 18.74
N ARG A 45 5.72 18.99 19.62
CA ARG A 45 4.44 19.55 20.03
C ARG A 45 4.61 20.92 20.71
N ALA A 46 5.56 21.03 21.64
CA ALA A 46 5.84 22.28 22.35
C ALA A 46 6.24 23.40 21.38
N HIS A 47 7.16 23.12 20.45
CA HIS A 47 7.61 24.11 19.45
C HIS A 47 6.56 24.45 18.39
N THR A 48 5.55 23.61 18.22
CA THR A 48 4.48 23.81 17.23
C THR A 48 3.21 24.42 17.82
N THR A 49 3.12 24.57 19.14
CA THR A 49 1.92 25.07 19.83
C THR A 49 1.55 26.50 19.40
N GLY A 50 2.52 27.34 19.08
CA GLY A 50 2.29 28.72 18.63
C GLY A 50 2.11 28.89 17.12
N MET A 51 2.13 27.81 16.33
CA MET A 51 1.97 27.90 14.87
C MET A 51 0.49 27.83 14.47
N PRO A 52 0.09 28.56 13.40
CA PRO A 52 -1.24 28.42 12.83
C PRO A 52 -1.46 26.97 12.35
N GLY A 53 -2.60 26.39 12.69
CA GLY A 53 -2.86 24.95 12.46
C GLY A 53 -2.60 24.06 13.68
N GLY A 54 -2.19 24.65 14.81
CA GLY A 54 -2.15 24.00 16.12
C GLY A 54 -0.84 23.26 16.41
N PRO A 55 -0.75 22.62 17.60
CA PRO A 55 0.40 21.79 17.91
C PRO A 55 0.40 20.57 17.00
N PHE A 56 1.42 20.48 16.16
CA PHE A 56 1.62 19.35 15.27
C PHE A 56 2.19 18.16 16.05
N THR A 57 1.85 16.96 15.59
CA THR A 57 2.36 15.68 16.11
C THR A 57 3.31 15.05 15.09
N LEU A 58 4.30 14.29 15.55
CA LEU A 58 5.30 13.66 14.67
C LEU A 58 4.73 12.77 13.55
N PRO A 59 3.58 12.07 13.73
CA PRO A 59 2.98 11.31 12.64
C PRO A 59 2.36 12.17 11.53
N GLN A 60 1.92 13.40 11.83
CA GLN A 60 1.18 14.25 10.87
C GLN A 60 1.98 14.62 9.62
N PRO A 61 3.27 15.04 9.69
CA PRO A 61 4.07 15.32 8.50
C PRO A 61 4.12 14.18 7.50
N ARG A 62 4.13 12.93 7.99
CA ARG A 62 4.11 11.74 7.13
C ARG A 62 2.74 11.54 6.50
N HIS A 63 1.67 11.77 7.24
CA HIS A 63 0.30 11.64 6.74
C HIS A 63 0.01 12.68 5.65
N SER A 64 0.41 13.95 5.87
CA SER A 64 0.24 15.01 4.88
C SER A 64 1.11 14.76 3.64
N ALA A 65 2.37 14.34 3.79
CA ALA A 65 3.22 14.00 2.65
C ALA A 65 2.64 12.88 1.78
N LEU A 66 2.10 11.82 2.38
CA LEU A 66 1.47 10.72 1.64
C LEU A 66 0.16 11.14 0.98
N THR A 67 -0.63 11.98 1.65
CA THR A 67 -1.88 12.52 1.09
C THR A 67 -1.59 13.42 -0.11
N HIS A 68 -0.60 14.32 0.01
CA HIS A 68 -0.18 15.16 -1.11
C HIS A 68 0.42 14.36 -2.26
N ALA A 69 1.19 13.31 -1.98
CA ALA A 69 1.68 12.42 -3.04
C ALA A 69 0.52 11.72 -3.76
N ALA A 70 -0.52 11.31 -3.04
CA ALA A 70 -1.72 10.72 -3.64
C ALA A 70 -2.52 11.75 -4.45
N GLU A 71 -2.66 12.98 -3.97
CA GLU A 71 -3.30 14.09 -4.69
C GLU A 71 -2.52 14.47 -5.96
N ALA A 72 -1.19 14.37 -5.94
CA ALA A 72 -0.32 14.54 -7.10
C ALA A 72 -0.40 13.35 -8.10
N GLY A 73 -1.25 12.36 -7.85
CA GLY A 73 -1.48 11.23 -8.74
C GLY A 73 -0.48 10.08 -8.60
N ALA A 74 0.25 9.99 -7.48
CA ALA A 74 1.14 8.86 -7.24
C ALA A 74 0.37 7.54 -7.25
N SER A 75 0.91 6.56 -7.97
CA SER A 75 0.31 5.22 -8.05
C SER A 75 0.44 4.48 -6.72
N THR A 76 -0.45 3.52 -6.47
CA THR A 76 -0.40 2.65 -5.28
C THR A 76 0.98 2.05 -4.99
N PRO A 77 1.73 1.46 -5.95
CA PRO A 77 3.07 0.95 -5.65
C PRO A 77 4.07 2.05 -5.28
N MET A 78 3.94 3.27 -5.83
CA MET A 78 4.79 4.40 -5.47
C MET A 78 4.51 4.88 -4.04
N LEU A 79 3.24 4.93 -3.66
CA LEU A 79 2.82 5.23 -2.30
C LEU A 79 3.25 4.14 -1.30
N MET A 80 3.24 2.87 -1.70
CA MET A 80 3.79 1.76 -0.90
C MET A 80 5.30 1.94 -0.70
N ALA A 81 6.06 2.25 -1.74
CA ALA A 81 7.50 2.49 -1.63
C ALA A 81 7.83 3.70 -0.71
N LEU A 82 7.10 4.81 -0.86
CA LEU A 82 7.31 6.02 -0.04
C LEU A 82 6.96 5.81 1.44
N SER A 83 5.96 4.97 1.71
CA SER A 83 5.52 4.67 3.07
C SER A 83 6.16 3.41 3.66
N GLY A 84 6.69 2.48 2.88
CA GLY A 84 7.08 1.17 3.39
C GLY A 84 5.91 0.35 3.95
N HIS A 85 4.65 0.64 3.58
CA HIS A 85 3.54 -0.27 3.86
C HIS A 85 3.70 -1.54 3.04
N THR A 86 3.60 -2.69 3.68
CA THR A 86 3.64 -4.01 3.02
C THR A 86 2.29 -4.44 2.46
N SER A 87 1.21 -3.75 2.85
CA SER A 87 -0.15 -4.09 2.45
C SER A 87 -0.88 -2.90 1.83
N VAL A 88 -1.64 -3.15 0.77
CA VAL A 88 -2.52 -2.14 0.14
C VAL A 88 -3.65 -1.75 1.10
N ARG A 89 -4.10 -2.66 1.96
CA ARG A 89 -5.16 -2.40 2.94
C ARG A 89 -4.78 -1.29 3.93
N SER A 90 -3.56 -1.30 4.46
CA SER A 90 -3.08 -0.25 5.37
C SER A 90 -2.77 1.06 4.63
N LEU A 91 -2.52 1.00 3.32
CA LEU A 91 -2.33 2.17 2.47
C LEU A 91 -3.65 2.80 2.00
N ALA A 92 -4.76 2.06 2.01
CA ALA A 92 -6.03 2.46 1.42
C ALA A 92 -6.54 3.83 1.92
N THR A 93 -6.18 4.23 3.14
CA THR A 93 -6.47 5.57 3.70
C THR A 93 -5.93 6.72 2.83
N TYR A 94 -4.84 6.51 2.10
CA TYR A 94 -4.22 7.52 1.24
C TYR A 94 -4.67 7.42 -0.23
N ALA A 95 -5.15 6.26 -0.65
CA ALA A 95 -5.55 6.01 -2.03
C ALA A 95 -6.96 6.59 -2.28
N ARG A 96 -7.04 7.90 -2.58
CA ARG A 96 -8.30 8.50 -3.05
C ARG A 96 -8.53 8.10 -4.49
N VAL A 97 -9.40 7.12 -4.73
CA VAL A 97 -9.91 6.84 -6.07
C VAL A 97 -10.97 7.90 -6.40
N SER A 98 -10.77 8.68 -7.47
CA SER A 98 -11.75 9.69 -7.88
C SER A 98 -13.06 9.03 -8.33
N ALA A 99 -14.19 9.71 -8.11
CA ALA A 99 -15.49 9.23 -8.58
C ALA A 99 -15.52 9.03 -10.11
N GLU A 100 -14.79 9.86 -10.84
CA GLU A 100 -14.63 9.73 -12.29
C GLU A 100 -13.83 8.46 -12.67
N ALA A 101 -12.72 8.18 -11.97
CA ALA A 101 -11.93 6.98 -12.20
C ALA A 101 -12.74 5.71 -11.88
N LEU A 102 -13.53 5.72 -10.81
CA LEU A 102 -14.49 4.64 -10.49
C LEU A 102 -15.57 4.50 -11.56
N GLY A 103 -16.14 5.60 -12.03
CA GLY A 103 -17.14 5.59 -13.11
C GLY A 103 -16.59 5.04 -14.42
N LYS A 104 -15.36 5.42 -14.79
CA LYS A 104 -14.65 4.90 -15.96
C LYS A 104 -14.35 3.41 -15.81
N TRP A 105 -13.87 2.98 -14.65
CA TRP A 105 -13.68 1.55 -14.34
C TRP A 105 -14.98 0.76 -14.43
N GLY A 106 -16.07 1.27 -13.86
CA GLY A 106 -17.39 0.62 -13.93
C GLY A 106 -17.90 0.48 -15.37
N ARG A 107 -17.67 1.50 -16.23
CA ARG A 107 -17.97 1.41 -17.67
C ARG A 107 -17.10 0.37 -18.37
N LEU A 108 -15.78 0.40 -18.17
CA LEU A 108 -14.85 -0.57 -18.74
C LEU A 108 -15.16 -2.01 -18.32
N CYS A 109 -15.39 -2.25 -17.04
CA CYS A 109 -15.78 -3.56 -16.52
C CYS A 109 -17.09 -4.05 -17.12
N ARG A 110 -18.11 -3.20 -17.25
CA ARG A 110 -19.36 -3.58 -17.93
C ARG A 110 -19.10 -3.99 -19.37
N THR A 111 -18.36 -3.19 -20.14
CA THR A 111 -18.02 -3.51 -21.54
C THR A 111 -17.24 -4.83 -21.65
N LEU A 112 -16.22 -5.02 -20.81
CA LEU A 112 -15.42 -6.26 -20.77
C LEU A 112 -16.25 -7.48 -20.36
N MET A 113 -17.16 -7.34 -19.39
CA MET A 113 -18.06 -8.43 -18.97
C MET A 113 -19.10 -8.77 -20.05
N HIS A 114 -19.60 -7.79 -20.80
CA HIS A 114 -20.48 -8.03 -21.95
C HIS A 114 -19.74 -8.73 -23.09
N HIS A 115 -18.47 -8.39 -23.34
CA HIS A 115 -17.62 -9.10 -24.30
C HIS A 115 -17.34 -10.54 -23.87
N ARG A 116 -17.05 -10.77 -22.58
CA ARG A 116 -16.76 -12.10 -22.04
C ARG A 116 -17.99 -13.03 -22.06
N ARG A 117 -19.20 -12.49 -21.89
CA ARG A 117 -20.46 -13.24 -22.08
C ARG A 117 -20.75 -13.60 -23.53
N ARG A 118 -20.35 -12.78 -24.51
CA ARG A 118 -20.49 -13.09 -25.95
C ARG A 118 -19.53 -14.18 -26.42
N LEU A 119 -18.42 -14.42 -25.71
CA LEU A 119 -17.47 -15.49 -26.03
C LEU A 119 -17.79 -16.82 -25.31
N SER A 120 -18.86 -16.88 -24.51
CA SER A 120 -19.30 -18.06 -23.76
C SER A 120 -20.60 -18.69 -24.29
N THR A 121 -21.14 -18.20 -25.41
CA THR A 121 -22.24 -18.91 -26.07
C THR A 121 -21.69 -20.17 -26.73
N PRO A 122 -22.15 -21.39 -26.38
CA PRO A 122 -21.80 -22.56 -27.14
C PRO A 122 -22.52 -22.42 -28.49
N THR A 123 -21.79 -22.06 -29.54
CA THR A 123 -22.32 -22.15 -30.89
C THR A 123 -22.53 -23.63 -31.15
N CYS A 124 -23.79 -24.06 -31.10
CA CYS A 124 -24.26 -25.35 -31.55
C CYS A 124 -23.87 -25.49 -33.02
N ILE A 125 -22.77 -26.18 -33.29
CA ILE A 125 -22.45 -26.67 -34.63
C ILE A 125 -23.43 -27.81 -34.90
N THR A 126 -24.57 -27.46 -35.50
CA THR A 126 -25.45 -28.42 -36.16
C THR A 126 -24.72 -28.96 -37.38
N THR A 127 -24.21 -30.19 -37.31
CA THR A 127 -23.97 -31.00 -38.50
C THR A 127 -24.67 -32.33 -38.32
N ARG A 128 -25.80 -32.46 -39.01
CA ARG A 128 -26.54 -33.69 -39.21
C ARG A 128 -25.79 -34.51 -40.26
N SER A 129 -25.15 -35.62 -39.87
CA SER A 129 -24.89 -36.73 -40.81
C SER A 129 -24.57 -38.04 -40.08
N THR A 130 -25.57 -38.93 -40.09
CA THR A 130 -25.52 -40.41 -40.20
C THR A 130 -24.59 -41.27 -39.34
N LEU A 131 -25.28 -42.04 -38.47
CA LEU A 131 -25.22 -43.49 -38.22
C LEU A 131 -23.94 -44.16 -37.65
N LEU A 132 -24.23 -45.03 -36.67
CA LEU A 132 -23.47 -46.20 -36.18
C LEU A 132 -22.24 -45.84 -35.32
N HIS A 133 -22.08 -46.30 -34.09
CA HIS A 133 -22.51 -47.55 -33.46
C HIS A 133 -22.65 -47.31 -31.96
N MET A 134 -23.81 -47.64 -31.39
CA MET A 134 -23.92 -47.93 -29.96
C MET A 134 -23.37 -49.33 -29.72
N THR A 135 -22.39 -49.46 -28.83
CA THR A 135 -22.16 -50.63 -27.97
C THR A 135 -21.14 -50.20 -26.92
N SER A 136 -21.56 -50.12 -25.66
CA SER A 136 -21.23 -51.14 -24.66
C SER A 136 -19.92 -50.83 -23.95
N MET A 137 -19.99 -50.33 -22.72
CA MET A 137 -19.67 -51.14 -21.54
C MET A 137 -19.85 -50.29 -20.28
N ASN A 138 -20.90 -50.64 -19.52
CA ASN A 138 -20.91 -50.49 -18.08
C ASN A 138 -19.72 -51.25 -17.49
N GLY A 139 -19.04 -50.63 -16.54
CA GLY A 139 -18.03 -51.29 -15.72
C GLY A 139 -17.46 -50.30 -14.72
N GLU A 140 -17.98 -50.34 -13.49
CA GLU A 140 -17.16 -50.43 -12.27
C GLU A 140 -15.87 -49.58 -12.23
N GLN A 141 -15.64 -48.65 -11.30
CA GLN A 141 -15.75 -48.84 -9.87
C GLN A 141 -15.50 -47.51 -9.17
N GLN A 142 -16.29 -47.32 -8.15
CA GLN A 142 -16.18 -46.29 -7.14
C GLN A 142 -15.18 -46.77 -6.08
N CYS A 143 -14.03 -46.12 -5.93
CA CYS A 143 -13.20 -46.23 -4.72
C CYS A 143 -12.37 -44.94 -4.57
N ARG A 144 -12.86 -43.93 -3.83
CA ARG A 144 -12.67 -43.72 -2.38
C ARG A 144 -11.20 -43.73 -1.91
N ARG A 145 -10.81 -42.55 -1.43
CA ARG A 145 -10.06 -42.22 -0.19
C ARG A 145 -8.51 -42.26 -0.20
N ARG A 146 -7.98 -41.12 0.27
CA ARG A 146 -6.90 -40.89 1.25
C ARG A 146 -5.57 -41.60 0.99
N ILE A 147 -4.49 -40.83 0.88
CA ILE A 147 -3.73 -40.20 1.99
C ILE A 147 -3.15 -38.89 1.47
#